data_AF-A0A1I3S2K5-F1
#
_entry.id   AF-A0A1I3S2K5-F1
#
_cell.length_a   1.000
_cell.length_b   1.000
_cell.length_c   1.000
_cell.angle_alpha   90.00
_cell.angle_beta   90.00
_cell.angle_gamma   90.00
#
_symmetry.space_group_name_H-M   'P 1'
#
loop_
_entity.id
_entity.type
_entity.pdbx_description
1 polymer ?
#
loop_
_entity_poly.entity_id
_entity_poly.type
_entity_poly.pdbx_seq_one_letter_code
_entity_poly.pdbx_strand_id
1 'polypeptide(L)'
;MSPSFFEIVQLANGDYALRRADDDESAPLVRISFSEEAREMMDNRDMNIAKAMIAAGIEAAGDISHDIDWEEEEAEAAEPYTSHTLH
;
A
#
# COMPACT_ATOMS: atom_id res chain seq x y z
N MET A 1 -24.47 -5.87 5.45
CA MET A 1 -23.63 -4.71 5.12
C MET A 1 -23.56 -4.63 3.61
N SER A 2 -23.83 -3.47 3.02
CA SER A 2 -23.55 -3.24 1.60
C SER A 2 -22.03 -3.40 1.38
N PRO A 3 -21.58 -3.99 0.26
CA PRO A 3 -20.15 -4.04 -0.02
C PRO A 3 -19.60 -2.61 -0.12
N SER A 4 -18.64 -2.27 0.73
CA SER A 4 -17.86 -1.04 0.55
C SER A 4 -16.91 -1.25 -0.62
N PHE A 5 -17.05 -0.43 -1.65
CA PHE A 5 -16.14 -0.42 -2.78
C PHE A 5 -14.99 0.53 -2.47
N PHE A 6 -13.78 0.15 -2.88
CA PHE A 6 -12.62 1.03 -2.83
C PHE A 6 -12.29 1.49 -4.24
N GLU A 7 -11.85 2.74 -4.35
CA GLU A 7 -11.40 3.33 -5.59
C GLU A 7 -10.04 3.99 -5.42
N ILE A 8 -9.31 4.07 -6.53
CA ILE A 8 -8.04 4.77 -6.62
C ILE A 8 -8.28 6.05 -7.41
N VAL A 9 -8.04 7.19 -6.77
CA VAL A 9 -8.24 8.53 -7.36
C VAL A 9 -6.92 9.28 -7.41
N GLN A 10 -6.80 10.17 -8.41
CA GLN A 10 -5.73 11.16 -8.44
C GLN A 10 -6.22 12.42 -7.70
N LEU A 11 -5.42 12.88 -6.74
CA LEU A 11 -5.66 14.08 -5.96
C LEU A 11 -5.23 15.33 -6.74
N ALA A 12 -5.69 16.50 -6.32
CA ALA A 12 -5.37 17.78 -6.97
C ALA A 12 -3.86 18.11 -6.97
N ASN A 13 -3.09 17.55 -6.03
CA ASN A 13 -1.62 17.68 -5.98
C ASN A 13 -0.89 16.64 -6.87
N GLY A 14 -1.62 15.81 -7.61
CA GLY A 14 -1.09 14.76 -8.48
C GLY A 14 -0.73 13.45 -7.76
N ASP A 15 -0.96 13.35 -6.45
CA ASP A 15 -0.79 12.10 -5.72
C ASP A 15 -1.95 11.14 -5.96
N TYR A 16 -1.73 9.87 -5.65
CA TYR A 16 -2.73 8.82 -5.78
C TYR A 16 -3.23 8.38 -4.41
N ALA A 17 -4.54 8.19 -4.28
CA ALA A 17 -5.15 7.80 -3.02
C ALA A 17 -6.11 6.61 -3.20
N LEU A 18 -6.04 5.65 -2.28
CA LEU A 18 -7.05 4.60 -2.10
C LEU A 18 -8.06 5.09 -1.08
N ARG A 19 -9.34 5.14 -1.44
CA ARG A 19 -10.42 5.59 -0.55
C ARG A 19 -11.70 4.79 -0.75
N ARG A 20 -12.64 4.97 0.17
CA ARG A 20 -14.00 4.43 0.07
C ARG A 20 -14.76 5.18 -1.03
N ALA A 21 -15.39 4.46 -1.93
CA ALA A 21 -16.18 5.05 -3.02
C ALA A 21 -17.51 5.64 -2.53
N ASP A 22 -17.97 5.22 -1.34
CA ASP A 22 -19.21 5.67 -0.71
C ASP A 22 -19.02 6.84 0.28
N ASP A 23 -17.77 7.26 0.52
CA ASP A 23 -17.44 8.31 1.49
C ASP A 23 -16.23 9.15 1.03
N ASP A 24 -16.53 10.20 0.26
CA ASP A 24 -15.57 11.18 -0.23
C ASP A 24 -14.98 12.09 0.87
N GLU A 25 -15.63 12.18 2.03
CA GLU A 25 -15.18 13.01 3.16
C GLU A 25 -14.19 12.25 4.06
N SER A 26 -14.18 10.92 3.98
CA SER A 26 -13.26 10.08 4.73
C SER A 26 -11.79 10.30 4.33
N ALA A 27 -10.91 10.20 5.34
CA ALA A 27 -9.48 10.23 5.09
C ALA A 27 -9.08 9.02 4.21
N PRO A 28 -8.20 9.21 3.21
CA PRO A 28 -7.77 8.12 2.36
C PRO A 28 -7.01 7.07 3.16
N LEU A 29 -7.23 5.80 2.80
CA LEU A 29 -6.62 4.64 3.45
C LEU A 29 -5.12 4.57 3.15
N VAL A 30 -4.76 4.92 1.91
CA VAL A 30 -3.37 4.91 1.42
C VAL A 30 -3.17 6.14 0.54
N ARG A 31 -2.00 6.77 0.65
CA ARG A 31 -1.53 7.80 -0.28
C ARG A 31 -0.18 7.39 -0.88
N ILE A 32 -0.05 7.59 -2.19
CA ILE A 32 1.17 7.34 -2.95
C ILE A 32 1.57 8.66 -3.62
N SER A 33 2.76 9.13 -3.27
CA SER A 33 3.35 10.33 -3.86
C SER A 33 4.62 9.93 -4.60
N PHE A 34 4.64 10.15 -5.91
CA PHE A 34 5.83 9.98 -6.73
C PHE A 34 6.62 11.29 -6.76
N SER A 35 7.94 11.20 -6.64
CA SER A 35 8.83 12.34 -6.91
C SER A 35 8.69 12.79 -8.37
N GLU A 36 9.09 14.03 -8.64
CA GLU A 36 9.08 14.58 -10.00
C GLU A 36 9.91 13.73 -10.97
N GLU A 37 11.14 13.37 -10.58
CA GLU A 37 12.02 12.46 -11.32
C GLU A 37 11.35 11.11 -11.64
N ALA A 38 10.67 10.50 -10.66
CA ALA A 38 9.97 9.24 -10.87
C ALA A 38 8.83 9.39 -11.89
N ARG A 39 8.08 10.50 -11.85
CA ARG A 39 6.99 10.77 -12.80
C ARG A 39 7.52 10.95 -14.22
N GLU A 40 8.65 11.64 -14.39
CA GLU A 40 9.32 11.80 -15.69
C GLU A 40 9.76 10.44 -16.27
N MET A 41 10.34 9.57 -15.43
CA MET A 41 10.76 8.23 -15.84
C MET A 41 9.59 7.32 -16.24
N MET A 42 8.43 7.48 -15.59
CA MET A 42 7.27 6.63 -15.81
C MET A 42 6.47 6.99 -17.07
N ASP A 43 6.77 8.11 -17.74
CA ASP A 43 6.15 8.55 -18.99
C ASP A 43 4.61 8.39 -18.99
N ASN A 44 3.95 9.04 -18.03
CA ASN A 44 2.49 9.03 -17.86
C ASN A 44 1.88 7.64 -17.53
N ARG A 45 2.68 6.70 -16.99
CA ARG A 45 2.21 5.39 -16.50
C ARG A 45 2.02 5.32 -14.98
N ASP A 46 2.15 6.45 -14.31
CA ASP A 46 2.03 6.61 -12.86
C ASP A 46 0.72 6.05 -12.29
N MET A 47 -0.43 6.25 -12.95
CA MET A 47 -1.70 5.62 -12.54
C MET A 47 -1.66 4.08 -12.59
N ASN A 48 -1.08 3.51 -13.64
CA ASN A 48 -0.99 2.05 -13.77
C ASN A 48 -0.04 1.46 -12.71
N ILE A 49 1.03 2.19 -12.41
CA ILE A 49 2.00 1.80 -11.38
C ILE A 49 1.35 1.89 -9.99
N ALA A 50 0.64 2.98 -9.68
CA ALA A 50 -0.09 3.11 -8.41
C ALA A 50 -1.09 1.97 -8.19
N LYS A 51 -1.83 1.57 -9.23
CA LYS A 51 -2.73 0.41 -9.19
C LYS A 51 -1.99 -0.89 -8.89
N ALA A 52 -0.88 -1.14 -9.58
CA ALA A 52 -0.07 -2.34 -9.37
C ALA A 52 0.51 -2.39 -7.94
N MET A 53 1.01 -1.25 -7.42
CA MET A 53 1.52 -1.15 -6.04
C MET A 53 0.45 -1.45 -5.00
N ILE A 54 -0.77 -0.92 -5.18
CA ILE A 54 -1.88 -1.17 -4.27
C ILE A 54 -2.31 -2.65 -4.33
N ALA A 55 -2.41 -3.22 -5.53
CA ALA A 55 -2.75 -4.64 -5.69
C ALA A 55 -1.71 -5.55 -5.00
N ALA A 56 -0.42 -5.28 -5.20
CA ALA A 56 0.66 -6.01 -4.54
C ALA A 56 0.63 -5.84 -3.01
N GLY A 57 0.30 -4.64 -2.51
CA GLY A 57 0.15 -4.40 -1.07
C GLY A 57 -1.01 -5.17 -0.45
N ILE A 58 -2.14 -5.32 -1.17
CA ILE A 58 -3.28 -6.13 -0.72
C ILE A 58 -2.89 -7.62 -0.65
N GLU A 59 -2.20 -8.12 -1.67
CA GLU A 59 -1.71 -9.50 -1.70
C GLU A 59 -0.76 -9.77 -0.53
N ALA A 60 0.25 -8.92 -0.35
CA ALA A 60 1.22 -9.04 0.74
C ALA A 60 0.56 -8.96 2.14
N ALA A 61 -0.47 -8.11 2.31
CA ALA A 61 -1.20 -8.04 3.58
C ALA A 61 -2.00 -9.32 3.88
N GLY A 62 -2.47 -10.02 2.85
CA GLY A 62 -3.13 -11.32 2.98
C GLY A 62 -2.16 -12.45 3.32
N ASP A 63 -0.93 -12.41 2.79
CA ASP A 63 0.10 -13.40 3.10
C ASP A 63 0.61 -13.22 4.55
N ILE A 64 0.86 -11.98 4.98
CA ILE A 64 1.30 -11.68 6.36
C ILE A 64 0.27 -12.17 7.39
N SER A 65 -1.03 -12.03 7.12
CA SER A 65 -2.04 -12.55 8.05
C SER A 65 -2.07 -14.07 8.11
N HIS A 66 -1.58 -14.76 7.08
CA HIS A 66 -1.43 -16.21 7.09
C HIS A 66 -0.19 -16.65 7.86
N ASP A 67 0.95 -15.96 7.72
CA ASP A 67 2.19 -16.26 8.45
C ASP A 67 2.06 -16.03 9.97
N ILE A 68 1.34 -15.00 10.41
CA ILE A 68 1.13 -14.72 11.84
C ILE A 68 0.36 -15.86 12.55
N ASP A 69 -0.49 -16.60 11.85
CA ASP A 69 -1.19 -17.78 12.41
C ASP A 69 -0.26 -18.99 12.64
N TRP A 70 0.98 -18.96 12.13
CA TRP A 70 1.97 -20.05 12.30
C TRP A 70 3.11 -19.72 13.28
N GLU A 71 3.22 -18.48 13.77
CA GLU A 71 4.34 -18.04 14.63
C GLU A 71 3.98 -17.89 16.13
N GLU A 72 2.83 -18.37 16.60
CA GLU A 72 2.51 -18.38 18.05
C GLU A 72 3.11 -19.57 18.84
N GLU A 73 3.78 -20.55 18.21
CA GLU A 73 4.37 -21.71 18.91
C GLU A 73 5.90 -21.64 19.17
N GLU A 74 6.65 -20.64 18.69
CA GLU A 74 8.10 -20.54 18.97
C GLU A 74 8.50 -19.16 19.52
N ALA A 75 7.83 -18.73 20.58
CA ALA A 75 8.28 -17.61 21.40
C ALA A 75 9.39 -18.03 22.38
N GLU A 76 10.57 -18.46 21.90
CA GLU A 76 11.79 -18.45 22.73
C GLU A 76 13.03 -18.01 21.93
N ALA A 77 13.41 -16.75 22.15
CA ALA A 77 14.73 -16.13 21.96
C ALA A 77 15.18 -15.71 20.55
N ALA A 78 14.92 -14.45 20.17
CA ALA A 78 15.87 -13.67 19.37
C ALA A 78 15.74 -12.14 19.61
N GLU A 79 16.89 -11.51 19.80
CA GLU A 79 17.15 -10.12 20.20
C GLU A 79 16.89 -9.06 19.08
N PRO A 80 16.85 -7.74 19.39
CA PRO A 80 16.16 -6.76 18.56
C PRO A 80 16.86 -6.43 17.24
N TYR A 81 16.01 -6.34 16.21
CA TYR A 81 16.26 -6.05 14.80
C TYR A 81 17.40 -5.05 14.53
N THR A 82 18.44 -5.50 13.80
CA THR A 82 19.39 -4.60 13.14
C THR A 82 18.84 -4.21 11.77
N SER A 83 18.64 -2.92 11.56
CA SER A 83 18.21 -2.36 10.27
C SER A 83 19.23 -2.69 9.19
N HIS A 84 18.85 -3.50 8.20
CA HIS A 84 19.64 -3.66 6.97
C HIS A 84 19.19 -2.62 5.93
N THR A 85 20.09 -1.71 5.58
CA THR A 85 19.98 -0.90 4.36
C THR A 85 20.87 -1.54 3.31
N LEU A 86 20.29 -1.98 2.18
CA LEU A 86 21.05 -2.49 1.03
C LEU A 86 21.53 -1.30 0.18
N HIS A 87 22.81 -1.33 -0.21
CA HIS A 87 23.45 -0.42 -1.16
C HIS A 87 23.54 -1.08 -2.55
#